data_AF-A0A7V4CTE3-F1
#
_entry.id   AF-A0A7V4CTE3-F1
#
_cell.length_a   1.000
_cell.length_b   1.000
_cell.length_c   1.000
_cell.angle_alpha   90.00
_cell.angle_beta   90.00
_cell.angle_gamma   90.00
#
_symmetry.space_group_name_H-M   'P 1'
#
loop_
_entity.id
_entity.type
_entity.pdbx_description
1 polymer ?
#
loop_
_entity_poly.entity_id
_entity_poly.type
_entity_poly.pdbx_seq_one_letter_code
_entity_poly.pdbx_strand_id
1 'polypeptide(L)'
;MINITVQQKEIKFTAQQPKPVQITIGRLPLSFIVANRNITYNINTENVISKNIINAKGDLIVGNEAAEPSRLPIGQPNYFMVVDPSQDRGYRFTNEIDGGTF
;
A
#
# COMPACT_ATOMS: atom_id res chain seq x y z
N MET A 1 20.17 -34.06 -12.21
CA MET A 1 18.71 -34.27 -12.09
C MET A 1 18.26 -33.72 -10.75
N ILE A 2 17.12 -33.03 -10.69
CA ILE A 2 16.54 -32.54 -9.42
C ILE A 2 15.44 -33.54 -9.04
N ASN A 3 15.56 -34.17 -7.88
CA ASN A 3 14.55 -35.07 -7.37
C ASN A 3 13.51 -34.23 -6.61
N ILE A 4 12.28 -34.17 -7.13
CA ILE A 4 11.15 -33.57 -6.43
C ILE A 4 10.36 -34.70 -5.80
N THR A 5 10.39 -34.79 -4.47
CA THR A 5 9.54 -35.73 -3.72
C THR A 5 8.48 -34.92 -3.00
N VAL A 6 7.22 -35.11 -3.39
CA VAL A 6 6.07 -34.52 -2.68
C VAL A 6 5.80 -35.39 -1.46
N GLN A 7 6.36 -35.01 -0.32
CA GLN A 7 5.91 -35.52 0.98
C GLN A 7 4.67 -34.71 1.36
N GLN A 8 3.61 -35.37 1.81
CA GLN A 8 2.21 -34.91 1.81
C GLN A 8 1.88 -33.59 2.59
N LYS A 9 2.88 -32.81 3.00
CA LYS A 9 2.73 -31.49 3.64
C LYS A 9 3.81 -30.46 3.29
N GLU A 10 4.93 -30.84 2.66
CA GLU A 10 6.06 -29.94 2.41
C GLU A 10 6.71 -30.21 1.04
N ILE A 11 7.10 -29.13 0.34
CA ILE A 11 7.88 -29.23 -0.89
C ILE A 11 9.36 -29.10 -0.51
N LYS A 12 10.10 -30.21 -0.56
CA LYS A 12 11.53 -30.25 -0.26
C LYS A 12 12.35 -30.22 -1.54
N PHE A 13 13.05 -29.11 -1.78
CA PHE A 13 14.01 -29.00 -2.88
C PHE A 13 15.39 -29.46 -2.39
N THR A 14 15.90 -30.55 -2.95
CA THR A 14 17.28 -31.02 -2.68
C THR A 14 18.07 -30.94 -3.98
N ALA A 15 19.09 -30.09 -4.03
CA ALA A 15 20.02 -30.09 -5.15
C ALA A 15 21.21 -31.00 -4.84
N GLN A 16 21.54 -31.84 -5.81
CA GLN A 16 22.65 -32.77 -5.73
C GLN A 16 23.78 -32.25 -6.61
N GLN A 17 24.34 -31.06 -6.28
CA GLN A 17 25.56 -30.47 -6.88
C GLN A 17 25.88 -29.09 -6.26
N PRO A 18 27.12 -28.57 -6.39
CA PRO A 18 27.60 -27.41 -5.63
C PRO A 18 27.08 -26.05 -6.17
N LYS A 19 26.06 -26.02 -7.04
CA LYS A 19 25.50 -24.78 -7.57
C LYS A 19 24.34 -24.26 -6.69
N PRO A 20 24.23 -22.95 -6.46
CA PRO A 20 23.08 -22.36 -5.78
C PRO A 20 21.74 -22.74 -6.43
N VAL A 21 20.73 -23.03 -5.61
CA VAL A 21 19.37 -23.35 -6.07
C VAL A 21 18.51 -22.10 -6.03
N GLN A 22 17.98 -21.70 -7.18
CA GLN A 22 16.97 -20.65 -7.28
C GLN A 22 15.58 -21.27 -7.15
N ILE A 23 14.73 -20.72 -6.28
CA ILE A 23 13.33 -21.13 -6.11
C ILE A 23 12.45 -19.93 -6.46
N THR A 24 11.70 -20.03 -7.55
CA THR A 24 10.73 -19.00 -7.97
C THR A 24 9.35 -19.37 -7.45
N ILE A 25 8.75 -18.51 -6.63
CA ILE A 25 7.34 -18.60 -6.20
C ILE A 25 6.59 -17.47 -6.91
N GLY A 26 5.65 -17.80 -7.81
CA GLY A 26 5.05 -16.83 -8.73
C GLY A 26 4.32 -15.66 -8.05
N ARG A 27 3.44 -15.95 -7.10
CA ARG A 27 2.79 -14.94 -6.24
C ARG A 27 3.03 -15.30 -4.79
N LEU A 28 3.67 -14.42 -4.04
CA LEU A 28 3.82 -14.59 -2.60
C LEU A 28 2.44 -14.43 -1.93
N PRO A 29 1.99 -15.41 -1.12
CA PRO A 29 0.80 -15.24 -0.28
C PRO A 29 1.06 -14.17 0.80
N LEU A 30 -0.02 -13.66 1.42
CA LEU A 30 0.04 -12.62 2.46
C LEU A 30 0.93 -13.00 3.67
N SER A 31 1.23 -14.29 3.85
CA SER A 31 2.26 -14.77 4.77
C SER A 31 3.11 -15.84 4.07
N PHE A 32 4.39 -15.56 3.85
CA PHE A 32 5.39 -16.57 3.53
C PHE A 32 6.33 -16.65 4.75
N ILE A 33 6.49 -17.86 5.31
CA ILE A 33 7.31 -18.10 6.49
C ILE A 33 8.38 -19.11 6.09
N VAL A 34 9.65 -18.70 6.09
CA VAL A 34 10.79 -19.62 6.02
C VAL A 34 11.34 -19.72 7.43
N ALA A 35 11.11 -20.86 8.06
CA ALA A 35 11.71 -21.15 9.35
C ALA A 35 13.25 -21.21 9.21
N ASN A 36 13.97 -20.69 10.20
CA ASN A 36 15.42 -20.85 10.37
C ASN A 36 16.33 -20.15 9.34
N ARG A 37 15.83 -19.22 8.52
CA ARG A 37 16.67 -18.38 7.64
C ARG A 37 16.15 -16.95 7.57
N ASN A 38 17.06 -15.99 7.40
CA ASN A 38 16.72 -14.61 7.06
C ASN A 38 16.19 -14.58 5.62
N ILE A 39 14.89 -14.28 5.46
CA ILE A 39 14.33 -13.91 4.16
C ILE A 39 14.31 -12.39 4.10
N THR A 40 15.00 -11.81 3.13
CA THR A 40 14.82 -10.40 2.79
C THR A 40 13.71 -10.31 1.75
N TYR A 41 12.53 -9.86 2.16
CA TYR A 41 11.46 -9.51 1.22
C TYR A 41 11.65 -8.07 0.75
N ASN A 42 12.13 -7.91 -0.48
CA ASN A 42 12.08 -6.61 -1.14
C ASN A 42 10.68 -6.43 -1.72
N ILE A 43 9.73 -6.00 -0.89
CA ILE A 43 8.43 -5.54 -1.38
C ILE A 43 8.65 -4.12 -1.88
N ASN A 44 8.60 -3.91 -3.19
CA ASN A 44 8.60 -2.55 -3.73
C ASN A 44 7.27 -1.89 -3.34
N THR A 45 7.32 -0.97 -2.37
CA THR A 45 6.17 -0.20 -1.88
C THR A 45 6.07 1.20 -2.50
N GLU A 46 6.86 1.51 -3.53
CA GLU A 46 6.92 2.86 -4.14
C GLU A 46 5.58 3.31 -4.73
N ASN A 47 4.65 2.38 -5.00
CA ASN A 47 3.31 2.68 -5.52
C ASN A 47 2.18 2.37 -4.53
N VAL A 48 2.49 2.25 -3.22
CA VAL A 48 1.51 1.91 -2.18
C VAL A 48 1.25 3.10 -1.27
N ILE A 49 -0.02 3.47 -1.09
CA ILE A 49 -0.43 4.41 -0.05
C ILE A 49 -0.46 3.65 1.29
N SER A 50 0.43 4.01 2.21
CA SER A 50 0.52 3.35 3.51
C SER A 50 -0.69 3.65 4.39
N LYS A 51 -1.29 2.61 5.00
CA LYS A 51 -2.50 2.74 5.85
C LYS A 51 -2.33 3.70 7.03
N ASN A 52 -1.11 3.86 7.54
CA ASN A 52 -0.82 4.77 8.65
C ASN A 52 -1.11 6.25 8.34
N ILE A 53 -1.30 6.60 7.06
CA ILE A 53 -1.70 7.94 6.63
C ILE A 53 -3.13 8.30 7.09
N ILE A 54 -3.99 7.30 7.30
CA ILE A 54 -5.34 7.49 7.84
C ILE A 54 -5.23 7.43 9.36
N ASN A 55 -5.53 8.54 10.04
CA ASN A 55 -5.39 8.66 11.50
C ASN A 55 -6.69 9.05 12.22
N ALA A 56 -7.73 9.47 11.50
CA ALA A 56 -9.03 9.82 12.07
C ALA A 56 -10.19 9.41 11.14
N LYS A 57 -11.41 9.46 11.68
CA LYS A 57 -12.63 9.27 10.87
C LYS A 57 -12.77 10.43 9.89
N GLY A 58 -13.14 10.12 8.65
CA GLY A 58 -13.37 11.12 7.61
C GLY A 58 -12.10 11.70 7.01
N ASP A 59 -10.94 11.03 7.11
CA ASP A 59 -9.75 11.46 6.39
C ASP A 59 -9.91 11.25 4.88
N LEU A 60 -9.51 12.26 4.10
CA LEU A 60 -9.32 12.13 2.66
C LEU A 60 -7.82 12.01 2.35
N ILE A 61 -7.48 11.18 1.37
CA ILE A 61 -6.12 11.09 0.85
C ILE A 61 -6.04 11.89 -0.45
N VAL A 62 -5.12 12.85 -0.48
CA VAL A 62 -4.93 13.79 -1.58
C VAL A 62 -3.46 13.85 -1.97
N GLY A 63 -3.14 14.32 -3.17
CA GLY A 63 -1.76 14.67 -3.53
C GLY A 63 -1.35 16.00 -2.90
N ASN A 64 -0.11 16.12 -2.45
CA ASN A 64 0.50 17.40 -2.08
C ASN A 64 1.20 18.07 -3.29
N GLU A 65 1.90 19.18 -3.07
CA GLU A 65 2.64 19.91 -4.11
C GLU A 65 3.69 19.06 -4.84
N ALA A 66 4.22 18.03 -4.18
CA ALA A 66 5.17 17.07 -4.75
C ALA A 66 4.51 15.83 -5.37
N ALA A 67 3.18 15.83 -5.51
CA ALA A 67 2.38 14.68 -5.94
C ALA A 67 2.46 13.45 -5.02
N GLU A 68 2.82 13.65 -3.75
CA GLU A 68 2.89 12.57 -2.75
C GLU A 68 1.56 12.43 -1.98
N PRO A 69 1.15 11.20 -1.61
CA PRO A 69 -0.03 10.99 -0.78
C PRO A 69 0.07 11.74 0.56
N SER A 70 -0.93 12.56 0.86
CA SER A 70 -1.05 13.34 2.08
C SER A 70 -2.44 13.21 2.69
N ARG A 71 -2.50 13.24 4.03
CA ARG A 71 -3.74 13.17 4.78
C ARG A 71 -4.39 14.54 4.88
N LEU A 72 -5.68 14.60 4.56
CA LEU A 72 -6.52 15.76 4.80
C LEU A 72 -7.62 15.43 5.82
N PRO A 73 -7.54 15.93 7.07
CA PRO A 73 -8.62 15.78 8.03
C PRO A 73 -9.86 16.57 7.59
N ILE A 74 -11.03 15.91 7.46
CA ILE A 74 -12.31 16.64 7.34
C ILE A 74 -12.71 17.30 8.68
N GLY A 75 -12.15 16.84 9.81
CA GLY A 75 -11.94 17.63 11.02
C GLY A 75 -13.16 18.02 11.88
N GLN A 76 -14.28 18.45 11.29
CA GLN A 76 -15.45 18.98 12.00
C GLN A 76 -16.74 18.65 11.21
N PRO A 77 -17.86 18.30 11.88
CA PRO A 77 -19.18 18.20 11.23
C PRO A 77 -19.56 19.50 10.52
N ASN A 78 -20.41 19.40 9.49
CA ASN A 78 -20.98 20.53 8.74
C ASN A 78 -19.98 21.38 7.94
N TYR A 79 -18.82 20.83 7.59
CA TYR A 79 -17.93 21.40 6.57
C TYR A 79 -18.13 20.69 5.23
N PHE A 80 -18.21 21.48 4.15
CA PHE A 80 -18.37 21.05 2.78
C PHE A 80 -17.10 21.35 1.99
N MET A 81 -16.72 20.44 1.10
CA MET A 81 -15.64 20.67 0.14
C MET A 81 -16.22 21.40 -1.08
N VAL A 82 -15.67 22.57 -1.40
CA VAL A 82 -16.06 23.36 -2.57
C VAL A 82 -14.85 23.60 -3.46
N VAL A 83 -15.06 23.59 -4.77
CA VAL A 83 -14.00 23.92 -5.74
C VAL A 83 -13.62 25.39 -5.58
N ASP A 84 -12.34 25.66 -5.38
CA ASP A 84 -11.77 26.99 -5.21
C ASP A 84 -10.39 27.02 -5.88
N PRO A 85 -10.30 27.46 -7.15
CA PRO A 85 -9.06 27.45 -7.91
C PRO A 85 -8.03 28.46 -7.39
N SER A 86 -8.38 29.31 -6.43
CA SER A 86 -7.43 30.24 -5.79
C SER A 86 -6.57 29.58 -4.71
N GLN A 87 -6.97 28.39 -4.24
CA GLN A 87 -6.22 27.61 -3.25
C GLN A 87 -5.20 26.72 -3.96
N ASP A 88 -4.07 26.45 -3.32
CA ASP A 88 -3.01 25.58 -3.85
C ASP A 88 -3.52 24.18 -4.22
N ARG A 89 -4.61 23.74 -3.60
CA ARG A 89 -5.24 22.43 -3.84
C ARG A 89 -6.43 22.48 -4.80
N GLY A 90 -6.84 23.67 -5.27
CA GLY A 90 -8.00 23.86 -6.13
C GLY A 90 -9.36 23.70 -5.43
N TYR A 91 -9.38 23.59 -4.11
CA TYR A 91 -10.59 23.50 -3.28
C TYR A 91 -10.35 24.08 -1.89
N ARG A 92 -11.45 24.42 -1.20
CA ARG A 92 -11.46 24.78 0.23
C ARG A 92 -12.56 24.02 0.98
N PHE A 93 -12.46 23.99 2.31
CA PHE A 93 -13.55 23.58 3.18
C PHE A 93 -14.28 24.81 3.72
N THR A 94 -15.60 24.80 3.64
CA THR A 94 -16.47 25.88 4.13
C THR A 94 -17.58 25.28 4.97
N ASN A 95 -17.99 25.99 6.02
CA ASN A 95 -19.18 25.70 6.80
C ASN A 95 -20.43 26.40 6.25
N GLU A 96 -20.25 27.19 5.19
CA GLU A 96 -21.31 27.86 4.45
C GLU A 96 -21.58 27.06 3.17
N ILE A 97 -22.82 26.61 3.00
CA ILE A 97 -23.30 26.18 1.68
C ILE A 97 -23.47 27.47 0.89
N ASP A 98 -22.41 27.91 0.22
CA ASP A 98 -22.52 28.99 -0.75
C ASP A 98 -23.34 28.41 -1.91
N GLY A 99 -24.64 28.68 -1.89
CA GLY A 99 -25.67 28.05 -2.72
C GLY A 99 -25.59 28.48 -4.18
N GLY A 100 -24.41 28.33 -4.79
CA GLY A 100 -24.16 28.67 -6.18
C GLY A 100 -25.26 28.07 -7.05
N THR A 101 -26.00 28.95 -7.73
CA THR A 101 -26.93 28.58 -8.78
C THR A 101 -26.17 27.76 -9.82
N PHE A 102 -26.51 26.47 -9.90
CA PHE A 102 -26.02 25.54 -10.91
C PHE A 102 -26.41 25.96 -12.32
#